data_AF-A0A5E5QP90-F1
#
_entry.id   AF-A0A5E5QP90-F1
#
_cell.length_a   1.000
_cell.length_b   1.000
_cell.length_c   1.000
_cell.angle_alpha   90.00
_cell.angle_beta   90.00
_cell.angle_gamma   90.00
#
_symmetry.space_group_name_H-M   'P 1'
#
loop_
_entity.id
_entity.type
_entity.pdbx_description
1 polymer ?
#
loop_
_entity_poly.entity_id
_entity_poly.type
_entity_poly.pdbx_seq_one_letter_code
_entity_poly.pdbx_strand_id
1 'polypeptide(L)'
;MPYALKQKLKEVPYLSFIKITILSSAESGNIIQLKTGIFSRKVLAGCVCSDDVSQAINDENGYCELQVKLDKDTNKLEITL
;
A
#
# COMPACT_ATOMS: atom_id res chain seq x y z
N MET A 1 -7.08 38.43 22.10
CA MET A 1 -7.53 37.96 20.79
C MET A 1 -6.31 37.38 20.06
N PRO A 2 -6.11 36.04 19.97
CA PRO A 2 -5.03 35.50 19.17
C PRO A 2 -5.54 35.13 17.78
N TYR A 3 -4.85 35.67 16.77
CA TYR A 3 -5.11 35.43 15.36
C TYR A 3 -4.69 34.01 14.99
N ALA A 4 -5.66 33.15 14.69
CA ALA A 4 -5.40 31.87 14.07
C ALA A 4 -5.02 32.10 12.60
N LEU A 5 -3.72 32.07 12.31
CA LEU A 5 -3.21 31.98 10.93
C LEU A 5 -3.64 30.63 10.37
N LYS A 6 -4.75 30.60 9.62
CA LYS A 6 -5.07 29.50 8.70
C LYS A 6 -4.00 29.47 7.62
N GLN A 7 -2.91 28.74 7.86
CA GLN A 7 -1.98 28.40 6.80
C GLN A 7 -2.75 27.54 5.79
N LYS A 8 -2.91 28.07 4.57
CA LYS A 8 -3.43 27.31 3.44
C LYS A 8 -2.53 26.08 3.30
N LEU A 9 -3.09 24.89 3.56
CA LEU A 9 -2.49 23.64 3.11
C LEU A 9 -2.35 23.74 1.60
N LYS A 10 -1.15 24.12 1.15
CA LYS A 10 -0.70 23.91 -0.21
C LYS A 10 -0.85 22.42 -0.45
N GLU A 11 -1.63 22.05 -1.45
CA GLU A 11 -2.02 20.67 -1.78
C GLU A 11 -0.78 19.78 -1.74
N VAL A 12 -0.55 19.11 -0.60
CA VAL A 12 0.54 18.14 -0.46
C VAL A 12 0.14 17.02 -1.39
N PRO A 13 0.94 16.69 -2.42
CA PRO A 13 0.57 15.63 -3.34
C PRO A 13 0.45 14.35 -2.54
N TYR A 14 -0.79 13.89 -2.33
CA TYR A 14 -1.11 12.62 -1.69
C TYR A 14 -0.65 11.50 -2.61
N LEU A 15 0.65 11.20 -2.57
CA LEU A 15 1.24 10.13 -3.36
C LEU A 15 1.09 8.82 -2.59
N SER A 16 -0.13 8.26 -2.64
CA SER A 16 -0.37 6.89 -2.20
C SER A 16 -0.14 5.98 -3.39
N PHE A 17 0.67 4.93 -3.24
CA PHE A 17 0.83 3.92 -4.27
C PHE A 17 0.72 2.52 -3.70
N ILE A 18 0.22 1.62 -4.52
CA ILE A 18 0.20 0.18 -4.28
C ILE A 18 0.93 -0.46 -5.46
N LYS A 19 1.98 -1.21 -5.17
CA LYS A 19 2.75 -1.98 -6.15
C LYS A 19 2.60 -3.45 -5.82
N ILE A 20 2.14 -4.22 -6.79
CA ILE A 20 2.03 -5.68 -6.68
C ILE A 20 3.17 -6.28 -7.50
N THR A 21 3.88 -7.24 -6.94
CA THR A 21 4.97 -7.94 -7.62
C THR A 21 4.81 -9.45 -7.44
N ILE A 22 4.98 -10.22 -8.51
CA ILE A 22 5.06 -11.68 -8.41
C ILE A 22 6.44 -12.03 -7.83
N LEU A 23 6.47 -12.59 -6.63
CA LEU A 23 7.68 -13.01 -5.95
C LEU A 23 8.13 -14.40 -6.43
N SER A 24 7.17 -15.28 -6.65
CA SER A 24 7.42 -16.60 -7.24
C SER A 24 6.16 -17.14 -7.89
N SER A 25 6.34 -18.03 -8.86
CA SER A 25 5.28 -18.82 -9.47
C SER A 25 5.71 -20.27 -9.53
N ALA A 26 4.79 -21.17 -9.22
CA ALA A 26 4.97 -22.61 -9.38
C ALA A 26 3.73 -23.19 -10.06
N GLU A 27 3.93 -24.16 -10.92
CA GLU A 27 2.84 -24.92 -11.52
C GLU A 27 2.99 -26.38 -11.11
N SER A 28 1.90 -26.97 -10.62
CA SER A 28 1.88 -28.37 -10.20
C SER A 28 0.57 -29.01 -10.63
N GLY A 29 0.65 -29.82 -11.70
CA GLY A 29 -0.51 -30.48 -12.28
C GLY A 29 -1.56 -29.47 -12.71
N ASN A 30 -2.73 -29.51 -12.05
CA ASN A 30 -3.84 -28.63 -12.37
C ASN A 30 -3.85 -27.31 -11.59
N ILE A 31 -2.87 -27.07 -10.73
CA ILE A 31 -2.82 -25.89 -9.86
C ILE A 31 -1.66 -24.98 -10.28
N ILE A 32 -1.96 -23.70 -10.49
CA ILE A 32 -0.98 -22.62 -10.58
C ILE A 32 -0.93 -21.91 -9.23
N GLN A 33 0.26 -21.83 -8.64
CA GLN A 33 0.51 -21.17 -7.36
C GLN A 33 1.35 -19.92 -7.61
N LEU A 34 0.90 -18.77 -7.11
CA LEU A 34 1.62 -17.51 -7.18
C LEU A 34 1.86 -17.01 -5.75
N LYS A 35 3.10 -16.62 -5.46
CA LYS A 35 3.40 -15.80 -4.29
C LYS A 35 3.52 -14.36 -4.77
N THR A 36 2.72 -13.46 -4.22
CA THR A 36 2.74 -12.04 -4.59
C THR A 36 3.08 -11.19 -3.38
N GLY A 37 3.86 -10.14 -3.62
CA GLY A 37 4.20 -9.12 -2.63
C GLY A 37 3.46 -7.84 -2.95
N ILE A 38 2.76 -7.31 -1.96
CA ILE A 38 2.06 -6.02 -2.02
C ILE A 38 2.89 -5.02 -1.23
N PHE A 39 3.42 -4.03 -1.95
CA PHE A 39 4.14 -2.91 -1.38
C PHE A 39 3.24 -1.69 -1.47
N SER A 40 2.94 -1.09 -0.32
CA SER A 40 2.11 0.11 -0.25
C SER A 40 2.89 1.21 0.44
N ARG A 41 2.68 2.44 -0.01
CA ARG A 41 3.15 3.63 0.70
C ARG A 41 1.95 4.50 0.96
N LYS A 42 1.75 4.88 2.23
CA LYS A 42 0.76 5.87 2.62
C LYS A 42 1.51 7.05 3.21
N VAL A 43 1.21 8.24 2.69
CA VAL A 43 1.57 9.50 3.34
C VAL A 43 0.40 9.86 4.25
N LEU A 44 0.55 9.65 5.56
CA LEU A 44 -0.42 10.11 6.53
C LEU A 44 -0.03 11.51 6.98
N ALA A 45 -0.84 12.51 6.65
CA ALA A 45 -0.68 13.86 7.18
C ALA A 45 -1.19 13.88 8.64
N GLY A 46 -0.28 13.89 9.60
CA GLY A 46 -0.60 14.14 11.01
C GLY A 46 -0.87 15.62 11.26
N CYS A 47 -1.61 15.94 12.34
CA CYS A 47 -1.65 17.32 12.84
C CYS A 47 -0.34 17.58 13.59
N VAL A 48 0.59 18.28 12.94
CA VAL A 48 1.80 18.77 13.61
C VAL A 48 1.61 20.25 13.96
N CYS A 49 1.77 20.59 15.24
CA CYS A 49 1.97 21.97 15.68
C CYS A 49 3.44 22.35 15.43
N SER A 50 3.85 22.31 14.16
CA SER A 50 5.20 22.67 13.73
C SER A 50 5.11 23.42 12.40
N ASP A 51 5.92 24.47 12.23
CA ASP A 51 5.96 25.25 10.98
C ASP A 51 6.60 24.46 9.82
N ASP A 52 7.26 23.33 10.11
CA ASP A 52 7.78 22.42 9.09
C ASP A 52 6.74 21.34 8.72
N VAL A 53 6.09 21.53 7.57
CA VAL A 53 5.12 20.59 6.98
C VAL A 53 5.75 19.22 6.68
N SER A 54 7.08 19.16 6.53
CA SER A 54 7.83 17.90 6.34
C SER A 54 7.79 16.98 7.56
N GLN A 55 7.48 17.50 8.75
CA GLN A 55 7.23 16.67 9.93
C GLN A 55 5.80 16.13 10.01
N ALA A 56 4.88 16.69 9.20
CA ALA A 56 3.50 16.22 9.12
C ALA A 56 3.36 14.94 8.30
N ILE A 57 4.35 14.64 7.43
CA ILE A 57 4.32 13.48 6.55
C ILE A 57 4.91 12.26 7.26
N ASN A 58 4.06 11.34 7.70
CA ASN A 58 4.52 10.02 8.12
C ASN A 58 4.51 9.07 6.93
N ASP A 59 5.68 8.57 6.55
CA ASP A 59 5.86 7.60 5.47
C ASP A 59 5.69 6.18 6.01
N GLU A 60 4.46 5.67 5.97
CA GLU A 60 4.17 4.29 6.35
C GLU A 60 4.33 3.40 5.11
N ASN A 61 5.45 2.67 5.04
CA ASN A 61 5.67 1.64 4.05
C ASN A 61 5.05 0.32 4.57
N GLY A 62 3.96 -0.10 3.94
CA GLY A 62 3.31 -1.39 4.22
C GLY A 62 3.79 -2.48 3.27
N TYR A 63 4.07 -3.67 3.80
CA TYR A 63 4.37 -4.87 3.02
C TYR A 63 3.47 -6.03 3.46
N CYS A 64 2.91 -6.74 2.49
CA CYS A 64 2.10 -7.94 2.72
C CYS A 64 2.43 -8.98 1.65
N GLU A 65 2.46 -10.25 2.03
CA GLU A 65 2.53 -11.36 1.09
C GLU A 65 1.13 -11.96 0.91
N LEU A 66 0.83 -12.43 -0.30
CA LEU A 66 -0.35 -13.24 -0.59
C LEU A 66 0.08 -14.49 -1.36
N GLN A 67 -0.48 -15.63 -0.97
CA GLN A 67 -0.54 -16.82 -1.80
C GLN A 67 -1.83 -16.81 -2.61
N VAL A 68 -1.70 -17.02 -3.91
CA VAL A 68 -2.80 -17.20 -4.84
C VAL A 68 -2.70 -18.59 -5.45
N LYS A 69 -3.79 -19.34 -5.43
CA LYS A 69 -3.91 -20.64 -6.11
C LYS A 69 -5.01 -20.54 -7.16
N LEU A 70 -4.70 -20.99 -8.36
CA LEU A 70 -5.64 -21.08 -9.47
C LEU A 70 -5.74 -22.54 -9.92
N ASP A 71 -6.94 -23.10 -9.87
CA ASP A 71 -7.23 -24.40 -10.45
C ASP A 71 -7.63 -24.25 -11.93
N LYS A 72 -6.91 -24.92 -12.83
CA LYS A 72 -7.00 -24.72 -14.28
C LYS A 72 -8.26 -25.34 -14.90
N ASP A 73 -8.83 -26.38 -14.30
CA ASP A 73 -10.08 -27.01 -14.78
C ASP A 73 -11.32 -26.23 -14.32
N THR A 74 -11.35 -25.89 -13.03
CA THR A 74 -12.53 -25.27 -12.42
C THR A 74 -12.52 -23.74 -12.50
N ASN A 75 -11.39 -23.13 -12.87
CA ASN A 75 -11.14 -21.69 -12.81
C ASN A 75 -11.32 -21.11 -11.39
N LYS A 76 -11.24 -21.94 -10.35
CA LYS A 76 -11.36 -21.51 -8.96
C LYS A 76 -10.08 -20.80 -8.54
N LEU A 77 -10.23 -19.61 -7.99
CA LEU A 77 -9.16 -18.80 -7.41
C LEU A 77 -9.27 -18.82 -5.88
N GLU A 78 -8.18 -19.13 -5.19
CA GLU A 78 -8.08 -19.06 -3.73
C GLU A 78 -6.95 -18.11 -3.34
N ILE A 79 -7.23 -17.19 -2.42
CA ILE A 79 -6.26 -16.19 -1.95
C ILE A 79 -6.12 -16.33 -0.43
N THR A 80 -4.88 -16.42 0.04
CA THR A 80 -4.52 -16.53 1.46
C THR A 80 -3.35 -15.58 1.78
N LEU A 81 -3.35 -15.01 2.98
CA LEU A 81 -2.21 -14.22 3.51
C LEU A 81 -1.11 -15.15 4.03
#